data_AF-A0A6N7HFA5-F1
#
_entry.id   AF-A0A6N7HFA5-F1
#
_cell.length_a   1.000
_cell.length_b   1.000
_cell.length_c   1.000
_cell.angle_alpha   90.00
_cell.angle_beta   90.00
_cell.angle_gamma   90.00
#
_symmetry.space_group_name_H-M   'P 1'
#
loop_
_entity.id
_entity.type
_entity.pdbx_description
1 polymer ?
#
loop_
_entity_poly.entity_id
_entity_poly.type
_entity_poly.pdbx_seq_one_letter_code
_entity_poly.pdbx_strand_id
1 'polypeptide(L)'
;MPLLWLLGFGAWAFGLYIQITYVVLPAAVASVVVFALVVVWFYLRAVWDVLTDRTRSGIATPPFRQQDDRSGPEPAFLAYPLRQIWIDLWQIVRDALESTRDGARSAIGWVRQTVDISVGGWSTIGIVALVLLPTSAALVFGAAAGVLAGLAAYVGIVLATAALMLVLAVVWALVWLALAAVEGLFRLWRRIRQSCPYAGCYRRIALPTYECPRCGQRHRRIAPNEYGLLRHDCRCGAALPTAIVLGRHRMTALCPHCNRPLPQRVGRVPVVTVPVVGGPAAGKTTFLCLAVSALHTRLNDVGAAVGFAEPAQERVFSAGRRQLREGGVLDKTVQRMPDGVMLDVGIGGRSDRILYLFDPAGESYAAADGVEAQGYLDHAEGLIIVVDPFAVDAVVRSLTQAERDATRTVAGPVGTAEAQPEGVVGRLFDLLRSRSGATKLRRIAVVVSKTDALEKTAIGRSLGADGDVQSWLNQVGWGNNVRLLEQNATEVGYFNSALDLADDRYLEPLQWLAGISVNGNVQPPKENPPLEPKGDKVTVPHGYRLGRGVTLVTSLTAGVAATTLAAGGIIGGITGAFDESASPSTLDSSRVVGRSD
;
A
#
# COMPACT_ATOMS: atom_id res chain seq x y z
N MET A 1 67.51 9.05 71.45
CA MET A 1 66.59 10.02 70.78
C MET A 1 66.27 9.64 69.33
N PRO A 2 67.19 9.35 68.39
CA PRO A 2 66.83 9.08 66.99
C PRO A 2 66.02 7.78 66.76
N LEU A 3 66.24 6.74 67.58
CA LEU A 3 65.53 5.46 67.47
C LEU A 3 64.02 5.56 67.77
N LEU A 4 63.64 6.40 68.75
CA LEU A 4 62.23 6.62 69.12
C LEU A 4 61.48 7.40 68.04
N TRP A 5 62.14 8.34 67.38
CA TRP A 5 61.59 9.05 66.23
C TRP A 5 61.40 8.13 65.02
N LEU A 6 62.35 7.23 64.75
CA LEU A 6 62.23 6.23 63.69
C LEU A 6 61.11 5.22 63.96
N LEU A 7 60.96 4.75 65.19
CA LEU A 7 59.86 3.86 65.58
C LEU A 7 58.49 4.56 65.53
N GLY A 8 58.42 5.81 65.99
CA GLY A 8 57.20 6.63 65.88
C GLY A 8 56.81 6.91 64.44
N PHE A 9 57.78 7.22 63.57
CA PHE A 9 57.56 7.41 62.14
C PHE A 9 57.14 6.09 61.45
N GLY A 10 57.76 4.96 61.80
CA GLY A 10 57.38 3.65 61.28
C GLY A 10 55.96 3.24 61.68
N ALA A 11 55.57 3.45 62.94
CA ALA A 11 54.21 3.18 63.40
C ALA A 11 53.17 4.10 62.73
N TRP A 12 53.52 5.38 62.52
CA TRP A 12 52.68 6.33 61.78
C TRP A 12 52.52 5.94 60.30
N ALA A 13 53.61 5.59 59.62
CA ALA A 13 53.58 5.12 58.23
C ALA A 13 52.81 3.81 58.07
N PHE A 14 52.93 2.89 59.03
CA PHE A 14 52.19 1.63 59.05
C PHE A 14 50.69 1.85 59.29
N GLY A 15 50.32 2.76 60.20
CA GLY A 15 48.92 3.17 60.42
C GLY A 15 48.30 3.80 59.17
N LEU A 16 49.05 4.65 58.46
CA LEU A 16 48.63 5.26 57.21
C LEU A 16 48.49 4.22 56.07
N TYR A 17 49.39 3.24 55.99
CA TYR A 17 49.28 2.12 55.06
C TYR A 17 48.02 1.28 55.31
N ILE A 18 47.75 0.91 56.56
CA ILE A 18 46.52 0.18 56.93
C ILE A 18 45.28 0.99 56.57
N GLN A 19 45.27 2.29 56.90
CA GLN A 19 44.14 3.16 56.59
C GLN A 19 43.89 3.27 55.08
N ILE A 20 44.93 3.45 54.27
CA ILE A 20 44.80 3.54 52.82
C ILE A 20 44.28 2.22 52.23
N THR A 21 44.88 1.10 52.62
CA THR A 21 44.57 -0.22 52.04
C THR A 21 43.20 -0.74 52.46
N TYR A 22 42.81 -0.58 53.74
CA TYR A 22 41.58 -1.18 54.28
C TYR A 22 40.39 -0.23 54.39
N VAL A 23 40.60 1.08 54.33
CA VAL A 23 39.50 2.07 54.48
C VAL A 23 39.34 2.90 53.23
N VAL A 24 40.41 3.57 52.78
CA VAL A 24 40.33 4.54 51.67
C VAL A 24 40.07 3.84 50.34
N LEU A 25 40.83 2.79 50.02
CA LEU A 25 40.70 2.07 48.75
C LEU A 25 39.34 1.36 48.61
N PRO A 26 38.83 0.60 49.61
CA PRO A 26 37.52 -0.02 49.51
C PRO A 26 36.38 1.01 49.45
N ALA A 27 36.49 2.13 50.17
CA ALA A 27 35.50 3.22 50.10
C ALA A 27 35.47 3.90 48.72
N ALA A 28 36.63 4.12 48.11
CA ALA A 28 36.74 4.64 46.74
C ALA A 28 36.10 3.67 45.74
N VAL A 29 36.41 2.38 45.81
CA VAL A 29 35.82 1.36 44.93
C VAL A 29 34.30 1.27 45.13
N ALA A 30 33.84 1.20 46.38
CA ALA A 30 32.43 1.11 46.68
C ALA A 30 31.66 2.33 46.17
N SER A 31 32.22 3.54 46.33
CA SER A 31 31.60 4.75 45.78
C SER A 31 31.55 4.71 44.24
N VAL A 32 32.59 4.26 43.54
CA VAL A 32 32.56 4.09 42.07
C VAL A 32 31.41 3.19 41.65
N VAL A 33 31.26 2.02 42.28
CA VAL A 33 30.20 1.06 41.98
C VAL A 33 28.82 1.65 42.26
N VAL A 34 28.61 2.25 43.44
CA VAL A 34 27.31 2.79 43.84
C VAL A 34 26.87 3.91 42.90
N PHE A 35 27.75 4.88 42.60
CA PHE A 35 27.39 5.98 41.70
C PHE A 35 27.15 5.51 40.26
N ALA A 36 27.92 4.52 39.77
CA ALA A 36 27.67 3.92 38.46
C ALA A 36 26.29 3.22 38.40
N LEU A 37 25.94 2.45 39.44
CA LEU A 37 24.64 1.77 39.52
C LEU A 37 23.48 2.76 39.63
N VAL A 38 23.65 3.87 40.35
CA VAL A 38 22.63 4.93 40.48
C VAL A 38 22.34 5.59 39.12
N VAL A 39 23.37 5.89 38.34
CA VAL A 39 23.19 6.46 36.98
C VAL A 39 22.44 5.47 36.07
N VAL A 40 22.82 4.19 36.09
CA VAL A 40 22.11 3.15 35.31
C VAL A 40 20.67 2.99 35.78
N TRP A 41 20.42 3.06 37.09
CA TRP A 41 19.07 2.99 37.65
C TRP A 41 18.18 4.14 37.20
N PHE A 42 18.69 5.39 37.18
CA PHE A 42 17.94 6.53 36.66
C PHE A 42 17.54 6.34 35.19
N TYR A 43 18.43 5.77 34.37
CA TYR A 43 18.12 5.43 32.99
C TYR A 43 17.01 4.37 32.90
N LEU A 44 17.14 3.26 33.63
CA LEU A 44 16.14 2.19 33.61
C LEU A 44 14.77 2.66 34.09
N ARG A 45 14.74 3.55 35.07
CA ARG A 45 13.52 4.20 35.53
C ARG A 45 12.89 5.07 34.44
N ALA A 46 13.67 5.93 33.77
CA ALA A 46 13.19 6.75 32.66
C ALA A 46 12.62 5.90 31.52
N VAL A 47 13.31 4.79 31.17
CA VAL A 47 12.83 3.81 30.18
C VAL A 47 11.48 3.23 30.60
N TRP A 48 11.35 2.79 31.86
CA TRP A 48 10.10 2.23 32.39
C TRP A 48 8.96 3.26 32.32
N ASP A 49 9.19 4.46 32.83
CA ASP A 49 8.17 5.50 32.92
C ASP A 49 7.69 5.95 31.52
N VAL A 50 8.60 6.14 30.56
CA VAL A 50 8.24 6.58 29.19
C VAL A 50 7.52 5.49 28.40
N LEU A 51 7.96 4.23 28.51
CA LEU A 51 7.44 3.15 27.66
C LEU A 51 6.18 2.47 28.23
N THR A 52 5.99 2.47 29.55
CA THR A 52 4.82 1.86 30.21
C THR A 52 3.65 2.81 30.37
N ASP A 53 3.87 4.12 30.39
CA ASP A 53 2.79 5.10 30.45
C ASP A 53 1.95 5.06 29.16
N ARG A 54 0.75 4.49 29.29
CA ARG A 54 -0.24 4.36 28.20
C ARG A 54 -1.04 5.63 27.97
N THR A 55 -0.91 6.61 28.86
CA THR A 55 -1.79 7.79 28.98
C THR A 55 -1.09 9.11 28.67
N ARG A 56 0.25 9.14 28.54
CA ARG A 56 0.99 10.37 28.20
C ARG A 56 0.86 10.80 26.74
N SER A 57 0.78 12.12 26.60
CA SER A 57 0.83 13.01 25.43
C SER A 57 2.00 12.84 24.44
N GLY A 58 2.75 11.73 24.52
CA GLY A 58 3.95 11.47 23.71
C GLY A 58 3.70 10.69 22.42
N ILE A 59 2.51 10.07 22.24
CA ILE A 59 2.16 9.47 20.95
C ILE A 59 2.02 10.59 19.95
N ALA A 60 2.85 10.56 18.92
CA ALA A 60 2.84 11.58 17.89
C ALA A 60 1.54 11.44 17.07
N THR A 61 0.48 12.11 17.52
CA THR A 61 -0.81 12.07 16.86
C THR A 61 -0.72 12.82 15.53
N PRO A 62 -1.20 12.25 14.41
CA PRO A 62 -1.29 12.98 13.16
C PRO A 62 -2.19 14.22 13.34
N PRO A 63 -1.85 15.38 12.72
CA PRO A 63 -2.62 16.61 12.87
C PRO A 63 -4.11 16.41 12.53
N PHE A 64 -5.00 17.07 13.28
CA PHE A 64 -6.44 17.07 12.97
C PHE A 64 -6.71 18.00 11.81
N ARG A 65 -7.13 17.45 10.67
CA ARG A 65 -7.79 18.21 9.63
C ARG A 65 -9.07 17.45 9.25
N GLN A 66 -10.21 17.95 9.68
CA GLN A 66 -11.50 17.59 9.11
C GLN A 66 -11.43 18.04 7.64
N GLN A 67 -11.28 17.08 6.73
CA GLN A 67 -10.68 17.31 5.42
C GLN A 67 -11.75 17.61 4.37
N ASP A 68 -11.74 18.85 3.86
CA ASP A 68 -12.17 19.16 2.49
C ASP A 68 -10.96 19.48 1.57
N ASP A 69 -9.74 19.41 2.10
CA ASP A 69 -8.53 19.82 1.39
C ASP A 69 -7.89 18.67 0.60
N ARG A 70 -7.85 18.85 -0.71
CA ARG A 70 -7.23 18.00 -1.74
C ARG A 70 -5.70 17.85 -1.60
N SER A 71 -5.05 18.42 -0.59
CA SER A 71 -3.58 18.37 -0.42
C SER A 71 -3.06 18.03 1.00
N GLY A 72 -3.93 17.71 1.96
CA GLY A 72 -3.54 17.44 3.35
C GLY A 72 -2.79 16.11 3.59
N PRO A 73 -2.01 16.00 4.69
CA PRO A 73 -1.32 14.78 5.11
C PRO A 73 -2.29 13.62 5.38
N GLU A 74 -1.84 12.37 5.19
CA GLU A 74 -2.65 11.16 5.41
C GLU A 74 -3.14 11.06 6.87
N PRO A 75 -4.42 10.74 7.11
CA PRO A 75 -4.99 10.68 8.47
C PRO A 75 -4.66 9.36 9.19
N ALA A 76 -3.36 9.02 9.26
CA ALA A 76 -2.88 7.75 9.80
C ALA A 76 -1.62 7.90 10.64
N PHE A 77 -1.38 6.89 11.48
CA PHE A 77 -0.15 6.82 12.28
C PHE A 77 1.01 6.34 11.40
N LEU A 78 2.17 6.99 11.53
CA LEU A 78 3.41 6.48 10.93
C LEU A 78 3.83 5.20 11.66
N ALA A 79 4.53 4.30 10.97
CA ALA A 79 5.08 3.12 11.62
C ALA A 79 6.01 3.51 12.78
N TYR A 80 5.91 2.76 13.88
CA TYR A 80 6.71 2.99 15.09
C TYR A 80 8.22 3.26 14.83
N PRO A 81 8.94 2.42 14.04
CA PRO A 81 10.39 2.61 13.84
C PRO A 81 10.77 3.86 13.04
N LEU A 82 9.83 4.50 12.32
CA LEU A 82 10.14 5.66 11.48
C LEU A 82 10.14 6.98 12.24
N ARG A 83 9.25 7.13 13.23
CA ARG A 83 9.07 8.41 13.92
C ARG A 83 8.93 8.29 15.43
N GLN A 84 8.02 7.44 15.91
CA GLN A 84 7.72 7.39 17.34
C GLN A 84 8.93 6.96 18.17
N ILE A 85 9.73 6.03 17.64
CA ILE A 85 10.89 5.50 18.34
C ILE A 85 11.92 6.57 18.70
N TRP A 86 12.11 7.57 17.83
CA TRP A 86 13.02 8.69 18.06
C TRP A 86 12.49 9.67 19.09
N ILE A 87 11.17 9.87 19.12
CA ILE A 87 10.50 10.71 20.13
C ILE A 87 10.62 10.04 21.50
N ASP A 88 10.32 8.74 21.58
CA ASP A 88 10.45 7.95 22.82
C ASP A 88 11.92 7.97 23.30
N LEU A 89 12.90 7.76 22.41
CA LEU A 89 14.33 7.78 22.76
C LEU A 89 14.77 9.14 23.30
N TRP A 90 14.37 10.24 22.66
CA TRP A 90 14.76 11.57 23.09
C TRP A 90 14.12 11.96 24.43
N GLN A 91 12.87 11.51 24.68
CA GLN A 91 12.24 11.66 25.99
C GLN A 91 12.99 10.87 27.07
N ILE A 92 13.35 9.60 26.80
CA ILE A 92 14.14 8.79 27.74
C ILE A 92 15.48 9.47 28.07
N VAL A 93 16.19 9.95 27.04
CA VAL A 93 17.49 10.62 27.21
C VAL A 93 17.34 11.90 28.05
N ARG A 94 16.32 12.70 27.79
CA ARG A 94 16.07 13.92 28.55
C ARG A 94 15.73 13.62 30.02
N ASP A 95 14.76 12.74 30.26
CA ASP A 95 14.30 12.41 31.62
C ASP A 95 15.44 11.77 32.44
N ALA A 96 16.27 10.94 31.80
CA ALA A 96 17.45 10.35 32.43
C ALA A 96 18.54 11.39 32.74
N LEU A 97 18.80 12.34 31.83
CA LEU A 97 19.79 13.41 32.05
C LEU A 97 19.35 14.38 33.14
N GLU A 98 18.07 14.75 33.17
CA GLU A 98 17.50 15.60 34.23
C GLU A 98 17.61 14.91 35.58
N SER A 99 17.21 13.63 35.68
CA SER A 99 17.34 12.83 36.90
C SER A 99 18.79 12.69 37.36
N THR A 100 19.72 12.48 36.42
CA THR A 100 21.16 12.38 36.71
C THR A 100 21.73 13.71 37.19
N ARG A 101 21.33 14.82 36.57
CA ARG A 101 21.76 16.18 36.96
C ARG A 101 21.26 16.53 38.36
N ASP A 102 20.00 16.21 38.66
CA ASP A 102 19.41 16.44 39.98
C ASP A 102 20.11 15.58 41.04
N GLY A 103 20.35 14.30 40.75
CA GLY A 103 21.12 13.41 41.60
C GLY A 103 22.56 13.89 41.83
N ALA A 104 23.23 14.39 40.80
CA ALA A 104 24.58 14.95 40.91
C ALA A 104 24.62 16.20 41.81
N ARG A 105 23.63 17.09 41.73
CA ARG A 105 23.54 18.25 42.64
C ARG A 105 23.36 17.80 44.09
N SER A 106 22.51 16.80 44.33
CA SER A 106 22.34 16.23 45.68
C SER A 106 23.62 15.57 46.20
N ALA A 107 24.35 14.85 45.35
CA ALA A 107 25.63 14.24 45.71
C ALA A 107 26.71 15.29 46.05
N ILE A 108 26.80 16.37 45.27
CA ILE A 108 27.70 17.50 45.56
C ILE A 108 27.34 18.16 46.90
N GLY A 109 26.05 18.31 47.20
CA GLY A 109 25.59 18.82 48.51
C GLY A 109 26.04 17.94 49.68
N TRP A 110 25.89 16.62 49.55
CA TRP A 110 26.31 15.65 50.58
C TRP A 110 27.83 15.62 50.77
N VAL A 111 28.58 15.67 49.67
CA VAL A 111 30.05 15.78 49.69
C VAL A 111 30.48 17.06 50.41
N ARG A 112 29.89 18.20 50.06
CA ARG A 112 30.22 19.49 50.68
C ARG A 112 29.96 19.48 52.18
N GLN A 113 28.81 18.94 52.61
CA GLN A 113 28.49 18.79 54.03
C GLN A 113 29.51 17.90 54.76
N THR A 114 29.96 16.81 54.13
CA THR A 114 30.95 15.88 54.70
C THR A 114 32.33 16.52 54.83
N VAL A 115 32.74 17.30 53.83
CA VAL A 115 34.00 18.07 53.86
C VAL A 115 33.93 19.19 54.89
N ASP A 116 32.83 19.94 54.97
CA ASP A 116 32.65 21.01 55.96
C ASP A 116 32.71 20.47 57.41
N ILE A 117 32.12 19.30 57.68
CA ILE A 117 32.24 18.62 58.98
C ILE A 117 33.71 18.21 59.25
N SER A 118 34.42 17.72 58.24
CA SER A 118 35.81 17.25 58.36
C SER A 118 36.80 18.39 58.58
N VAL A 119 36.58 19.54 57.94
CA VAL A 119 37.42 20.74 58.05
C VAL A 119 37.05 21.58 59.29
N GLY A 120 35.78 21.67 59.66
CA GLY A 120 35.32 22.34 60.88
C GLY A 120 35.80 21.66 62.19
N GLY A 121 36.15 20.37 62.13
CA GLY A 121 36.74 19.61 63.25
C GLY A 121 38.23 19.89 63.51
N TRP A 122 38.91 20.71 62.69
CA TRP A 122 40.33 21.05 62.88
C TRP A 122 40.65 21.72 64.22
N SER A 123 39.68 22.35 64.88
CA SER A 123 39.88 23.05 66.14
C SER A 123 39.89 22.14 67.38
N THR A 124 39.52 20.86 67.27
CA THR A 124 39.34 20.00 68.45
C THR A 124 40.17 18.71 68.47
N ILE A 125 40.43 18.01 67.35
CA ILE A 125 41.24 16.76 67.36
C ILE A 125 41.99 16.55 66.03
N GLY A 126 43.28 16.93 65.97
CA GLY A 126 44.11 16.83 64.75
C GLY A 126 44.27 15.41 64.17
N ILE A 127 44.11 14.37 64.98
CA ILE A 127 44.18 12.95 64.55
C ILE A 127 42.93 12.57 63.73
N VAL A 128 41.76 13.09 64.08
CA VAL A 128 40.49 12.81 63.37
C VAL A 128 40.51 13.43 61.98
N ALA A 129 41.07 14.64 61.84
CA ALA A 129 41.22 15.28 60.54
C ALA A 129 42.22 14.57 59.62
N LEU A 130 43.30 14.00 60.17
CA LEU A 130 44.26 13.19 59.42
C LEU A 130 43.61 11.92 58.83
N VAL A 131 42.59 11.37 59.51
CA VAL A 131 41.87 10.17 59.08
C VAL A 131 40.72 10.50 58.11
N LEU A 132 39.93 11.54 58.40
CA LEU A 132 38.74 11.88 57.64
C LEU A 132 39.03 12.59 56.30
N LEU A 133 40.11 13.36 56.22
CA LEU A 133 40.46 14.12 55.01
C LEU A 133 40.84 13.25 53.80
N PRO A 134 41.76 12.26 53.90
CA PRO A 134 42.04 11.36 52.78
C PRO A 134 40.84 10.47 52.42
N THR A 135 40.03 10.09 53.42
CA THR A 135 38.82 9.28 53.20
C THR A 135 37.74 10.08 52.45
N SER A 136 37.51 11.33 52.82
CA SER A 136 36.59 12.22 52.11
C SER A 136 37.08 12.56 50.70
N ALA A 137 38.38 12.83 50.50
CA ALA A 137 38.96 13.03 49.17
C ALA A 137 38.78 11.79 48.27
N ALA A 138 38.98 10.58 48.82
CA ALA A 138 38.77 9.34 48.09
C ALA A 138 37.30 9.07 47.76
N LEU A 139 36.36 9.44 48.62
CA LEU A 139 34.93 9.39 48.32
C LEU A 139 34.54 10.36 47.20
N VAL A 140 35.14 11.56 47.15
CA VAL A 140 34.89 12.52 46.06
C VAL A 140 35.46 12.01 44.75
N PHE A 141 36.69 11.52 44.75
CA PHE A 141 37.32 10.97 43.57
C PHE A 141 36.59 9.73 43.06
N GLY A 142 36.20 8.83 43.98
CA GLY A 142 35.41 7.65 43.67
C GLY A 142 34.00 7.98 43.17
N ALA A 143 33.34 9.01 43.72
CA ALA A 143 32.07 9.50 43.19
C ALA A 143 32.22 10.08 41.77
N ALA A 144 33.26 10.88 41.51
CA ALA A 144 33.52 11.43 40.18
C ALA A 144 33.82 10.33 39.16
N ALA A 145 34.67 9.37 39.50
CA ALA A 145 34.98 8.22 38.67
C ALA A 145 33.76 7.31 38.45
N GLY A 146 32.92 7.11 39.48
CA GLY A 146 31.65 6.37 39.38
C GLY A 146 30.63 7.03 38.46
N VAL A 147 30.50 8.35 38.51
CA VAL A 147 29.64 9.11 37.59
C VAL A 147 30.14 9.00 36.15
N LEU A 148 31.46 9.10 35.93
CA LEU A 148 32.05 8.92 34.58
C LEU A 148 31.84 7.50 34.05
N ALA A 149 32.05 6.48 34.87
CA ALA A 149 31.80 5.09 34.51
C ALA A 149 30.31 4.84 34.22
N GLY A 150 29.42 5.39 35.06
CA GLY A 150 27.97 5.35 34.85
C GLY A 150 27.54 6.04 33.56
N LEU A 151 28.12 7.20 33.24
CA LEU A 151 27.86 7.93 32.01
C LEU A 151 28.36 7.16 30.77
N ALA A 152 29.53 6.52 30.86
CA ALA A 152 30.05 5.68 29.78
C ALA A 152 29.14 4.46 29.54
N ALA A 153 28.69 3.79 30.60
CA ALA A 153 27.72 2.70 30.51
C ALA A 153 26.39 3.17 29.92
N TYR A 154 25.89 4.33 30.35
CA TYR A 154 24.70 4.97 29.81
C TYR A 154 24.82 5.24 28.31
N VAL A 155 25.92 5.85 27.86
CA VAL A 155 26.18 6.08 26.43
C VAL A 155 26.22 4.76 25.67
N GLY A 156 26.86 3.73 26.21
CA GLY A 156 26.88 2.39 25.63
C GLY A 156 25.48 1.80 25.45
N ILE A 157 24.60 1.91 26.45
CA ILE A 157 23.22 1.41 26.37
C ILE A 157 22.40 2.22 25.34
N VAL A 158 22.55 3.55 25.31
CA VAL A 158 21.89 4.41 24.32
C VAL A 158 22.35 4.06 22.90
N LEU A 159 23.64 3.81 22.68
CA LEU A 159 24.17 3.38 21.39
C LEU A 159 23.66 1.98 21.00
N ALA A 160 23.64 1.03 21.93
CA ALA A 160 23.13 -0.32 21.68
C ALA A 160 21.63 -0.32 21.33
N THR A 161 20.83 0.49 22.04
CA THR A 161 19.41 0.66 21.75
C THR A 161 19.21 1.35 20.40
N ALA A 162 19.93 2.43 20.10
CA ALA A 162 19.89 3.08 18.79
C ALA A 162 20.29 2.15 17.64
N ALA A 163 21.29 1.28 17.84
CA ALA A 163 21.70 0.28 16.86
C ALA A 163 20.59 -0.76 16.59
N LEU A 164 19.93 -1.27 17.64
CA LEU A 164 18.78 -2.16 17.47
C LEU A 164 17.64 -1.45 16.72
N MET A 165 17.36 -0.19 17.05
CA MET A 165 16.33 0.60 16.37
C MET A 165 16.63 0.73 14.88
N LEU A 166 17.89 0.98 14.51
CA LEU A 166 18.32 1.01 13.12
C LEU A 166 18.10 -0.35 12.43
N VAL A 167 18.47 -1.46 13.08
CA VAL A 167 18.22 -2.81 12.55
C VAL A 167 16.73 -3.05 12.30
N LEU A 168 15.87 -2.68 13.25
CA LEU A 168 14.41 -2.80 13.10
C LEU A 168 13.88 -1.93 11.95
N ALA A 169 14.40 -0.71 11.78
CA ALA A 169 14.04 0.16 10.67
C ALA A 169 14.49 -0.40 9.31
N VAL A 170 15.68 -0.98 9.23
CA VAL A 170 16.19 -1.66 8.02
C VAL A 170 15.34 -2.89 7.70
N VAL A 171 15.05 -3.75 8.67
CA VAL A 171 14.17 -4.92 8.50
C VAL A 171 12.79 -4.47 8.00
N TRP A 172 12.23 -3.41 8.59
CA TRP A 172 10.97 -2.83 8.15
C TRP A 172 11.03 -2.37 6.69
N ALA A 173 12.11 -1.67 6.29
CA ALA A 173 12.31 -1.21 4.91
C ALA A 173 12.49 -2.36 3.91
N LEU A 174 13.17 -3.44 4.30
CA LEU A 174 13.32 -4.64 3.48
C LEU A 174 11.98 -5.36 3.27
N VAL A 175 11.18 -5.53 4.33
CA VAL A 175 9.84 -6.12 4.23
C VAL A 175 8.92 -5.25 3.39
N TRP A 176 9.02 -3.92 3.52
CA TRP A 176 8.30 -2.97 2.67
C TRP A 176 8.65 -3.18 1.20
N LEU A 177 9.93 -3.20 0.86
CA LEU A 177 10.41 -3.39 -0.50
C LEU A 177 9.94 -4.74 -1.08
N ALA A 178 10.00 -5.81 -0.29
CA ALA A 178 9.53 -7.13 -0.70
C ALA A 178 8.02 -7.14 -0.99
N LEU A 179 7.20 -6.55 -0.11
CA LEU A 179 5.75 -6.44 -0.33
C LEU A 179 5.40 -5.57 -1.54
N ALA A 180 6.12 -4.46 -1.72
CA ALA A 180 5.97 -3.58 -2.88
C ALA A 180 6.33 -4.31 -4.18
N ALA A 181 7.41 -5.11 -4.19
CA ALA A 181 7.80 -5.93 -5.32
C ALA A 181 6.75 -7.01 -5.65
N VAL A 182 6.20 -7.70 -4.64
CA VAL A 182 5.12 -8.68 -4.83
C VAL A 182 3.87 -8.04 -5.41
N GLU A 183 3.45 -6.87 -4.90
CA GLU A 183 2.28 -6.16 -5.44
C GLU A 183 2.55 -5.65 -6.87
N GLY A 184 3.75 -5.13 -7.14
CA GLY A 184 4.18 -4.73 -8.48
C GLY A 184 4.17 -5.89 -9.48
N LEU A 185 4.74 -7.04 -9.08
CA LEU A 185 4.76 -8.25 -9.89
C LEU A 185 3.33 -8.78 -10.13
N PHE A 186 2.47 -8.73 -9.12
CA PHE A 186 1.06 -9.14 -9.26
C PHE A 186 0.29 -8.23 -10.23
N ARG A 187 0.48 -6.91 -10.15
CA ARG A 187 -0.14 -5.94 -11.06
C ARG A 187 0.35 -6.13 -12.50
N LEU A 188 1.65 -6.37 -12.67
CA LEU A 188 2.26 -6.65 -13.97
C LEU A 188 1.74 -7.96 -14.56
N TRP A 189 1.72 -9.02 -13.75
CA TRP A 189 1.30 -10.36 -14.18
C TRP A 189 -0.18 -10.43 -14.57
N ARG A 190 -1.06 -9.72 -13.86
CA ARG A 190 -2.50 -9.63 -14.18
C ARG A 190 -2.85 -8.49 -15.13
N ARG A 191 -1.86 -7.74 -15.64
CA ARG A 191 -2.04 -6.58 -16.53
C ARG A 191 -3.14 -5.62 -16.07
N ILE A 192 -3.20 -5.35 -14.77
CA ILE A 192 -4.27 -4.54 -14.18
C ILE A 192 -3.99 -3.07 -14.49
N ARG A 193 -4.53 -2.58 -15.59
CA ARG A 193 -4.62 -1.14 -15.89
C ARG A 193 -6.00 -0.66 -15.46
N GLN A 194 -6.04 0.20 -14.45
CA GLN A 194 -7.29 0.76 -13.96
C GLN A 194 -7.47 2.13 -14.59
N SER A 195 -8.54 2.31 -15.36
CA SER A 195 -8.99 3.63 -15.80
C SER A 195 -10.30 3.96 -15.12
N CYS A 196 -10.54 5.24 -14.86
CA CYS A 196 -11.81 5.68 -14.33
C CYS A 196 -12.92 5.39 -15.36
N PRO A 197 -13.97 4.62 -15.00
CA PRO A 197 -15.05 4.29 -15.94
C PRO A 197 -16.00 5.48 -16.19
N TYR A 198 -16.00 6.46 -15.29
CA TYR A 198 -16.99 7.53 -15.31
C TYR A 198 -16.76 8.57 -16.41
N ALA A 199 -17.86 8.99 -17.04
CA ALA A 199 -17.92 10.08 -18.00
C ALA A 199 -17.27 11.38 -17.48
N GLY A 200 -16.44 12.01 -18.32
CA GLY A 200 -15.70 13.24 -18.00
C GLY A 200 -14.40 13.04 -17.22
N CYS A 201 -14.10 11.81 -16.75
CA CYS A 201 -12.84 11.54 -16.06
C CYS A 201 -11.86 10.76 -16.94
N TYR A 202 -12.15 9.49 -17.27
CA TYR A 202 -11.33 8.57 -18.09
C TYR A 202 -9.82 8.47 -17.79
N ARG A 203 -9.34 9.11 -16.71
CA ARG A 203 -7.91 9.12 -16.35
C ARG A 203 -7.49 7.78 -15.76
N ARG A 204 -6.23 7.42 -16.02
CA ARG A 204 -5.59 6.25 -15.42
C ARG A 204 -5.44 6.44 -13.91
N ILE A 205 -5.80 5.41 -13.16
CA ILE A 205 -5.74 5.39 -11.70
C ILE A 205 -4.63 4.42 -11.30
N ALA A 206 -3.55 4.93 -10.71
CA ALA A 206 -2.46 4.09 -10.20
C ALA A 206 -2.79 3.45 -8.83
N LEU A 207 -3.52 4.18 -7.99
CA LEU A 207 -4.01 3.74 -6.69
C LEU A 207 -5.33 4.49 -6.38
N PRO A 208 -6.44 3.78 -6.12
CA PRO A 208 -7.68 4.40 -5.64
C PRO A 208 -7.53 5.03 -4.26
N THR A 209 -8.35 6.04 -3.98
CA THR A 209 -8.55 6.54 -2.62
C THR A 209 -9.56 5.63 -1.91
N TYR A 210 -9.32 5.25 -0.66
CA TYR A 210 -10.23 4.38 0.09
C TYR A 210 -10.83 5.11 1.29
N GLU A 211 -12.08 4.81 1.61
CA GLU A 211 -12.73 5.32 2.82
C GLU A 211 -12.61 4.35 3.99
N CYS A 212 -12.33 4.90 5.17
CA CYS A 212 -12.30 4.13 6.40
C CYS A 212 -13.72 3.66 6.76
N PRO A 213 -13.98 2.36 6.96
CA PRO A 213 -15.31 1.84 7.28
C PRO A 213 -15.84 2.29 8.65
N ARG A 214 -14.99 2.83 9.53
CA ARG A 214 -15.37 3.31 10.86
C ARG A 214 -15.68 4.80 10.90
N CYS A 215 -14.83 5.64 10.30
CA CYS A 215 -14.93 7.10 10.44
C CYS A 215 -15.18 7.83 9.11
N GLY A 216 -15.21 7.13 7.98
CA GLY A 216 -15.39 7.72 6.65
C GLY A 216 -14.22 8.57 6.14
N GLN A 217 -13.11 8.66 6.87
CA GLN A 217 -11.95 9.42 6.39
C GLN A 217 -11.30 8.76 5.18
N ARG A 218 -10.81 9.61 4.27
CA ARG A 218 -10.25 9.21 2.97
C ARG A 218 -8.74 9.02 3.08
N HIS A 219 -8.27 7.86 2.66
CA HIS A 219 -6.87 7.47 2.62
C HIS A 219 -6.44 7.27 1.16
N ARG A 220 -5.44 8.02 0.69
CA ARG A 220 -5.03 8.00 -0.73
C ARG A 220 -3.88 7.03 -0.97
N ARG A 221 -3.13 6.72 0.08
CA ARG A 221 -1.96 5.85 0.06
C ARG A 221 -2.22 4.57 0.87
N ILE A 222 -3.31 3.84 0.59
CA ILE A 222 -3.48 2.48 1.11
C ILE A 222 -2.68 1.49 0.26
N ALA A 223 -1.39 1.46 0.52
CA ALA A 223 -0.42 0.49 0.03
C ALA A 223 0.62 0.28 1.14
N PRO A 224 1.41 -0.81 1.12
CA PRO A 224 2.56 -0.94 2.01
C PRO A 224 3.43 0.32 1.91
N ASN A 225 3.55 1.08 3.00
CA ASN A 225 4.26 2.36 3.04
C ASN A 225 4.58 2.78 4.48
N GLU A 226 5.06 4.02 4.66
CA GLU A 226 5.42 4.63 5.95
C GLU A 226 4.33 4.60 7.03
N TYR A 227 3.07 4.42 6.66
CA TYR A 227 1.93 4.31 7.59
C TYR A 227 1.58 2.86 7.96
N GLY A 228 2.26 1.87 7.37
CA GLY A 228 2.11 0.46 7.72
C GLY A 228 2.44 -0.52 6.59
N LEU A 229 2.94 -1.71 6.97
CA LEU A 229 3.30 -2.79 6.04
C LEU A 229 2.08 -3.61 5.63
N LEU A 230 1.44 -4.28 6.61
CA LEU A 230 0.28 -5.15 6.41
C LEU A 230 -1.04 -4.45 6.73
N ARG A 231 -1.00 -3.55 7.71
CA ARG A 231 -2.14 -2.76 8.15
C ARG A 231 -1.73 -1.31 8.32
N HIS A 232 -2.60 -0.44 7.88
CA HIS A 232 -2.51 1.01 7.95
C HIS A 232 -3.47 1.46 9.05
N ASP A 233 -2.93 1.95 10.16
CA ASP A 233 -3.73 2.30 11.32
C ASP A 233 -4.30 3.72 11.15
N CYS A 234 -5.61 3.80 10.88
CA CYS A 234 -6.33 5.06 10.82
C CYS A 234 -6.34 5.73 12.19
N ARG A 235 -6.41 7.06 12.23
CA ARG A 235 -6.53 7.82 13.48
C ARG A 235 -7.70 7.38 14.37
N CYS A 236 -8.80 6.88 13.81
CA CYS A 236 -9.94 6.36 14.57
C CYS A 236 -9.67 5.01 15.27
N GLY A 237 -8.47 4.44 15.11
CA GLY A 237 -8.08 3.14 15.64
C GLY A 237 -8.48 1.95 14.76
N ALA A 238 -9.06 2.19 13.59
CA ALA A 238 -9.36 1.12 12.64
C ALA A 238 -8.09 0.68 11.88
N ALA A 239 -7.85 -0.62 11.84
CA ALA A 239 -6.71 -1.20 11.13
C ALA A 239 -7.09 -1.56 9.69
N LEU A 240 -6.65 -0.76 8.72
CA LEU A 240 -7.00 -0.89 7.30
C LEU A 240 -6.01 -1.82 6.57
N PRO A 241 -6.46 -2.80 5.79
CA PRO A 241 -5.56 -3.68 5.03
C PRO A 241 -4.85 -2.92 3.90
N THR A 242 -3.52 -3.05 3.80
CA THR A 242 -2.70 -2.33 2.81
C THR A 242 -2.66 -2.99 1.43
N ALA A 243 -2.83 -4.31 1.35
CA ALA A 243 -2.68 -5.08 0.12
C ALA A 243 -3.99 -5.77 -0.32
N ILE A 244 -4.09 -6.08 -1.62
CA ILE A 244 -5.25 -6.79 -2.21
C ILE A 244 -5.46 -8.15 -1.54
N VAL A 245 -4.37 -8.91 -1.33
CA VAL A 245 -4.42 -10.25 -0.69
C VAL A 245 -4.94 -10.18 0.74
N LEU A 246 -4.69 -9.06 1.44
CA LEU A 246 -5.15 -8.82 2.81
C LEU A 246 -6.61 -8.33 2.88
N GLY A 247 -7.26 -8.10 1.73
CA GLY A 247 -8.66 -7.68 1.67
C GLY A 247 -8.88 -6.19 1.40
N ARG A 248 -7.90 -5.47 0.85
CA ARG A 248 -8.05 -4.04 0.49
C ARG A 248 -9.28 -3.77 -0.39
N HIS A 249 -9.65 -4.73 -1.24
CA HIS A 249 -10.82 -4.64 -2.14
C HIS A 249 -12.18 -4.64 -1.42
N ARG A 250 -12.23 -4.96 -0.13
CA ARG A 250 -13.48 -4.92 0.68
C ARG A 250 -13.82 -3.53 1.20
N MET A 251 -12.94 -2.55 0.99
CA MET A 251 -13.17 -1.15 1.35
C MET A 251 -13.74 -0.39 0.16
N THR A 252 -14.54 0.64 0.45
CA THR A 252 -15.07 1.54 -0.58
C THR A 252 -13.91 2.28 -1.24
N ALA A 253 -13.64 1.95 -2.50
CA ALA A 253 -12.67 2.63 -3.34
C ALA A 253 -13.33 3.84 -4.03
N LEU A 254 -12.57 4.89 -4.27
CA LEU A 254 -12.97 6.13 -4.93
C LEU A 254 -11.93 6.51 -5.97
N CYS A 255 -12.37 7.12 -7.07
CA CYS A 255 -11.45 7.69 -8.04
C CYS A 255 -10.74 8.93 -7.45
N PRO A 256 -9.40 9.03 -7.50
CA PRO A 256 -8.67 10.19 -6.96
C PRO A 256 -8.90 11.49 -7.74
N HIS A 257 -9.46 11.40 -8.95
CA HIS A 257 -9.71 12.57 -9.82
C HIS A 257 -11.15 13.08 -9.73
N CYS A 258 -12.14 12.19 -9.78
CA CYS A 258 -13.56 12.57 -9.76
C CYS A 258 -14.30 12.23 -8.46
N ASN A 259 -13.64 11.57 -7.50
CA ASN A 259 -14.20 11.18 -6.20
C ASN A 259 -15.49 10.35 -6.26
N ARG A 260 -15.78 9.70 -7.39
CA ARG A 260 -16.90 8.76 -7.52
C ARG A 260 -16.48 7.35 -7.07
N PRO A 261 -17.40 6.57 -6.46
CA PRO A 261 -17.12 5.24 -5.94
C PRO A 261 -16.71 4.29 -7.05
N LEU A 262 -15.62 3.57 -6.88
CA LEU A 262 -15.21 2.54 -7.81
C LEU A 262 -15.83 1.19 -7.39
N PRO A 263 -16.22 0.34 -8.35
CA PRO A 263 -16.73 -0.99 -8.07
C PRO A 263 -15.75 -1.82 -7.24
N GLN A 264 -16.25 -2.66 -6.33
CA GLN A 264 -15.45 -3.35 -5.31
C GLN A 264 -14.28 -4.18 -5.87
N ARG A 265 -14.40 -4.71 -7.09
CA ARG A 265 -13.34 -5.54 -7.72
C ARG A 265 -12.34 -4.75 -8.56
N VAL A 266 -12.52 -3.44 -8.69
CA VAL A 266 -11.59 -2.58 -9.43
C VAL A 266 -10.20 -2.68 -8.79
N GLY A 267 -9.23 -3.18 -9.55
CA GLY A 267 -7.84 -3.37 -9.09
C GLY A 267 -7.46 -4.79 -8.72
N ARG A 268 -8.43 -5.72 -8.69
CA ARG A 268 -8.20 -7.17 -8.59
C ARG A 268 -8.30 -7.86 -9.94
N VAL A 269 -9.23 -7.40 -10.77
CA VAL A 269 -9.52 -7.93 -12.11
C VAL A 269 -9.27 -6.83 -13.15
N PRO A 270 -8.85 -7.18 -14.37
CA PRO A 270 -8.68 -6.17 -15.40
C PRO A 270 -10.05 -5.69 -15.89
N VAL A 271 -10.10 -4.38 -16.21
CA VAL A 271 -11.26 -3.70 -16.75
C VAL A 271 -11.08 -3.65 -18.27
N VAL A 272 -12.03 -4.20 -19.01
CA VAL A 272 -12.02 -4.19 -20.48
C VAL A 272 -13.10 -3.24 -20.95
N THR A 273 -12.69 -2.08 -21.45
CA THR A 273 -13.59 -1.10 -22.07
C THR A 273 -13.79 -1.44 -23.53
N VAL A 274 -15.04 -1.66 -23.92
CA VAL A 274 -15.46 -2.03 -25.27
C VAL A 274 -16.49 -1.01 -25.78
N PRO A 275 -16.05 -0.01 -26.55
CA PRO A 275 -16.97 0.85 -27.28
C PRO A 275 -17.70 0.11 -28.40
N VAL A 276 -18.99 0.44 -28.59
CA VAL A 276 -19.84 -0.01 -29.68
C VAL A 276 -19.97 1.13 -30.69
N VAL A 277 -19.51 0.92 -31.91
CA VAL A 277 -19.48 1.95 -32.97
C VAL A 277 -20.34 1.48 -34.14
N GLY A 278 -21.01 2.40 -34.82
CA GLY A 278 -21.88 2.10 -35.94
C GLY A 278 -22.75 3.29 -36.31
N GLY A 279 -23.29 3.29 -37.53
CA GLY A 279 -24.15 4.36 -38.03
C GLY A 279 -25.37 4.64 -37.14
N PRO A 280 -26.01 5.82 -37.29
CA PRO A 280 -27.34 6.06 -36.72
C PRO A 280 -28.30 4.94 -37.15
N ALA A 281 -29.14 4.44 -36.22
CA ALA A 281 -30.07 3.34 -36.46
C ALA A 281 -29.47 1.97 -36.88
N ALA A 282 -28.16 1.78 -36.75
CA ALA A 282 -27.52 0.48 -37.04
C ALA A 282 -27.89 -0.66 -36.07
N GLY A 283 -28.66 -0.39 -35.02
CA GLY A 283 -29.07 -1.39 -34.03
C GLY A 283 -28.07 -1.59 -32.88
N LYS A 284 -27.17 -0.63 -32.61
CA LYS A 284 -26.18 -0.70 -31.51
C LYS A 284 -26.82 -0.99 -30.13
N THR A 285 -27.79 -0.16 -29.75
CA THR A 285 -28.49 -0.28 -28.47
C THR A 285 -29.26 -1.59 -28.37
N THR A 286 -29.92 -2.02 -29.46
CA THR A 286 -30.61 -3.30 -29.55
C THR A 286 -29.65 -4.48 -29.39
N PHE A 287 -28.54 -4.49 -30.11
CA PHE A 287 -27.50 -5.52 -30.00
C PHE A 287 -26.94 -5.58 -28.58
N LEU A 288 -26.60 -4.43 -27.98
CA LEU A 288 -26.09 -4.38 -26.61
C LEU A 288 -27.13 -4.91 -25.62
N CYS A 289 -28.41 -4.57 -25.82
CA CYS A 289 -29.53 -5.08 -25.01
C CYS A 289 -29.68 -6.61 -25.08
N LEU A 290 -29.51 -7.18 -26.27
CA LEU A 290 -29.61 -8.63 -26.47
C LEU A 290 -28.38 -9.35 -25.92
N ALA A 291 -27.19 -8.84 -26.21
CA ALA A 291 -25.92 -9.44 -25.77
C ALA A 291 -25.77 -9.47 -24.25
N VAL A 292 -26.11 -8.39 -23.55
CA VAL A 292 -26.05 -8.38 -22.08
C VAL A 292 -27.20 -9.17 -21.45
N SER A 293 -28.37 -9.24 -22.10
CA SER A 293 -29.46 -10.14 -21.65
C SER A 293 -29.05 -11.61 -21.75
N ALA A 294 -28.51 -12.02 -22.90
CA ALA A 294 -27.97 -13.37 -23.10
C ALA A 294 -26.87 -13.67 -22.09
N LEU A 295 -26.02 -12.68 -21.76
CA LEU A 295 -24.89 -12.86 -20.85
C LEU A 295 -25.38 -13.08 -19.44
N HIS A 296 -26.40 -12.33 -19.04
CA HIS A 296 -27.06 -12.48 -17.75
C HIS A 296 -27.75 -13.85 -17.63
N THR A 297 -28.53 -14.27 -18.63
CA THR A 297 -29.16 -15.60 -18.67
C THR A 297 -28.10 -16.70 -18.55
N ARG A 298 -27.10 -16.68 -19.41
CA ARG A 298 -26.07 -17.71 -19.46
C ARG A 298 -25.25 -17.77 -18.18
N LEU A 299 -24.88 -16.64 -17.59
CA LEU A 299 -24.12 -16.64 -16.35
C LEU A 299 -24.96 -17.14 -15.17
N ASN A 300 -26.25 -16.82 -15.11
CA ASN A 300 -27.16 -17.41 -14.12
C ASN A 300 -27.22 -18.94 -14.26
N ASP A 301 -27.28 -19.47 -15.49
CA ASP A 301 -27.32 -20.92 -15.74
C ASP A 301 -26.06 -21.65 -15.23
N VAL A 302 -24.90 -21.00 -15.27
CA VAL A 302 -23.63 -21.57 -14.80
C VAL A 302 -23.31 -21.17 -13.35
N GLY A 303 -24.27 -20.58 -12.62
CA GLY A 303 -24.07 -20.16 -11.22
C GLY A 303 -23.05 -19.02 -11.07
N ALA A 304 -22.79 -18.26 -12.12
CA ALA A 304 -21.97 -17.08 -12.17
C ALA A 304 -22.83 -15.82 -11.96
N ALA A 305 -22.24 -14.70 -11.53
CA ALA A 305 -22.99 -13.46 -11.32
C ALA A 305 -22.58 -12.38 -12.33
N VAL A 306 -23.58 -11.64 -12.80
CA VAL A 306 -23.44 -10.34 -13.47
C VAL A 306 -23.97 -9.28 -12.52
N GLY A 307 -23.09 -8.40 -12.05
CA GLY A 307 -23.49 -7.21 -11.31
C GLY A 307 -23.46 -5.98 -12.21
N PHE A 308 -24.52 -5.17 -12.19
CA PHE A 308 -24.47 -3.80 -12.71
C PHE A 308 -23.77 -2.90 -11.69
N ALA A 309 -22.92 -1.97 -12.14
CA ALA A 309 -22.29 -0.99 -11.24
C ALA A 309 -23.32 -0.12 -10.52
N GLU A 310 -24.39 0.21 -11.24
CA GLU A 310 -25.35 1.23 -10.84
C GLU A 310 -26.77 0.67 -10.98
N PRO A 311 -27.59 0.72 -9.89
CA PRO A 311 -28.96 0.20 -9.92
C PRO A 311 -29.87 0.85 -10.97
N ALA A 312 -29.57 2.08 -11.38
CA ALA A 312 -30.32 2.77 -12.43
C ALA A 312 -30.13 2.09 -13.80
N GLN A 313 -28.92 1.62 -14.11
CA GLN A 313 -28.60 0.93 -15.36
C GLN A 313 -29.34 -0.40 -15.46
N GLU A 314 -29.41 -1.14 -14.35
CA GLU A 314 -30.16 -2.40 -14.27
C GLU A 314 -31.64 -2.20 -14.61
N ARG A 315 -32.27 -1.12 -14.13
CA ARG A 315 -33.67 -0.81 -14.42
C ARG A 315 -33.90 -0.50 -15.89
N VAL A 316 -33.10 0.38 -16.48
CA VAL A 316 -33.20 0.73 -17.92
C VAL A 316 -33.05 -0.52 -18.77
N PHE A 317 -32.06 -1.35 -18.45
CA PHE A 317 -31.77 -2.55 -19.20
C PHE A 317 -32.87 -3.62 -19.05
N SER A 318 -33.41 -3.79 -17.84
CA SER A 318 -34.52 -4.71 -17.59
C SER A 318 -35.81 -4.29 -18.32
N ALA A 319 -36.08 -2.99 -18.42
CA ALA A 319 -37.20 -2.44 -19.17
C ALA A 319 -37.03 -2.63 -20.67
N GLY A 320 -35.84 -2.33 -21.20
CA GLY A 320 -35.52 -2.56 -22.62
C GLY A 320 -35.60 -4.04 -23.00
N ARG A 321 -35.13 -4.94 -22.13
CA ARG A 321 -35.29 -6.39 -22.30
C ARG A 321 -36.75 -6.81 -22.35
N ARG A 322 -37.62 -6.23 -21.52
CA ARG A 322 -39.06 -6.52 -21.52
C ARG A 322 -39.70 -6.07 -22.82
N GLN A 323 -39.39 -4.84 -23.25
CA GLN A 323 -39.91 -4.27 -24.50
C GLN A 323 -39.49 -5.08 -25.73
N LEU A 324 -38.23 -5.51 -25.81
CA LEU A 324 -37.75 -6.36 -26.90
C LEU A 324 -38.45 -7.74 -26.91
N ARG A 325 -38.66 -8.36 -25.74
CA ARG A 325 -39.41 -9.62 -25.62
C ARG A 325 -40.87 -9.51 -26.05
N GLU A 326 -41.46 -8.34 -25.85
CA GLU A 326 -42.84 -8.04 -26.24
C GLU A 326 -42.94 -7.61 -27.72
N GLY A 327 -41.84 -7.68 -28.49
CA GLY A 327 -41.80 -7.30 -29.91
C GLY A 327 -41.75 -5.79 -30.15
N GLY A 328 -41.51 -5.00 -29.11
CA GLY A 328 -41.39 -3.55 -29.17
C GLY A 328 -40.04 -3.06 -29.70
N VAL A 329 -40.04 -1.85 -30.26
CA VAL A 329 -38.83 -1.15 -30.73
C VAL A 329 -38.31 -0.25 -29.61
N LEU A 330 -37.02 -0.33 -29.29
CA LEU A 330 -36.39 0.57 -28.33
C LEU A 330 -36.40 2.01 -28.84
N ASP A 331 -36.67 2.97 -27.96
CA ASP A 331 -36.62 4.39 -28.29
C ASP A 331 -35.23 4.78 -28.80
N LYS A 332 -35.17 5.76 -29.72
CA LYS A 332 -33.88 6.31 -30.15
C LYS A 332 -33.12 6.85 -28.93
N THR A 333 -31.83 6.55 -28.83
CA THR A 333 -30.95 7.06 -27.78
C THR A 333 -30.74 8.57 -27.99
N VAL A 334 -31.68 9.40 -27.53
CA VAL A 334 -31.66 10.88 -27.71
C VAL A 334 -30.71 11.57 -26.70
N GLN A 335 -30.27 10.89 -25.64
CA GLN A 335 -29.44 11.53 -24.60
C GLN A 335 -27.96 11.62 -24.98
N ARG A 336 -27.45 12.86 -24.94
CA ARG A 336 -26.07 13.28 -25.24
C ARG A 336 -25.06 13.05 -24.09
N MET A 337 -25.26 12.03 -23.26
CA MET A 337 -24.30 11.68 -22.19
C MET A 337 -24.05 10.15 -22.13
N PRO A 338 -22.80 9.71 -21.97
CA PRO A 338 -22.40 8.32 -22.17
C PRO A 338 -22.48 7.51 -20.86
N ASP A 339 -23.67 7.06 -20.48
CA ASP A 339 -23.79 6.10 -19.37
C ASP A 339 -23.51 4.70 -19.91
N GLY A 340 -22.23 4.37 -20.08
CA GLY A 340 -21.81 3.03 -20.48
C GLY A 340 -22.16 1.99 -19.42
N VAL A 341 -22.60 0.81 -19.87
CA VAL A 341 -23.04 -0.29 -19.00
C VAL A 341 -21.80 -0.99 -18.46
N MET A 342 -21.67 -1.03 -17.14
CA MET A 342 -20.60 -1.77 -16.50
C MET A 342 -21.11 -3.09 -15.93
N LEU A 343 -20.48 -4.18 -16.34
CA LEU A 343 -20.80 -5.55 -15.98
C LEU A 343 -19.61 -6.17 -15.26
N ASP A 344 -19.80 -6.54 -13.99
CA ASP A 344 -18.84 -7.39 -13.27
C ASP A 344 -19.10 -8.86 -13.66
N VAL A 345 -18.20 -9.44 -14.46
CA VAL A 345 -18.30 -10.82 -14.93
C VAL A 345 -17.35 -11.70 -14.13
N GLY A 346 -17.91 -12.55 -13.27
CA GLY A 346 -17.17 -13.52 -12.47
C GLY A 346 -17.33 -14.95 -13.00
N ILE A 347 -16.30 -15.49 -13.66
CA ILE A 347 -16.28 -16.85 -14.23
C ILE A 347 -15.31 -17.77 -13.47
N GLY A 348 -14.59 -17.22 -12.50
CA GLY A 348 -13.63 -17.94 -11.65
C GLY A 348 -12.18 -17.78 -12.11
N GLY A 349 -11.29 -17.65 -11.13
CA GLY A 349 -9.85 -17.71 -11.34
C GLY A 349 -9.25 -16.55 -12.16
N ARG A 350 -8.72 -16.86 -13.35
CA ARG A 350 -8.04 -15.90 -14.24
C ARG A 350 -9.00 -15.19 -15.21
N SER A 351 -10.24 -15.66 -15.31
CA SER A 351 -11.24 -15.21 -16.28
C SER A 351 -12.17 -14.13 -15.74
N ASP A 352 -12.07 -13.77 -14.46
CA ASP A 352 -12.83 -12.65 -13.90
C ASP A 352 -12.40 -11.34 -14.57
N ARG A 353 -13.38 -10.57 -15.04
CA ARG A 353 -13.20 -9.30 -15.76
C ARG A 353 -14.34 -8.35 -15.40
N ILE A 354 -14.05 -7.06 -15.38
CA ILE A 354 -15.10 -6.05 -15.44
C ILE A 354 -15.21 -5.61 -16.90
N LEU A 355 -16.35 -5.86 -17.54
CA LEU A 355 -16.65 -5.37 -18.87
C LEU A 355 -17.33 -4.01 -18.75
N TYR A 356 -16.83 -3.04 -19.50
CA TYR A 356 -17.45 -1.73 -19.58
C TYR A 356 -17.84 -1.48 -21.04
N LEU A 357 -19.13 -1.54 -21.34
CA LEU A 357 -19.69 -1.44 -22.68
C LEU A 357 -20.21 -0.02 -22.90
N PHE A 358 -19.64 0.70 -23.86
CA PHE A 358 -20.11 2.06 -24.20
C PHE A 358 -20.99 2.02 -25.45
N ASP A 359 -22.21 2.52 -25.36
CA ASP A 359 -23.07 2.82 -26.53
C ASP A 359 -23.14 4.33 -26.77
N PRO A 360 -22.18 4.91 -27.50
CA PRO A 360 -22.26 6.30 -27.92
C PRO A 360 -23.47 6.51 -28.84
N ALA A 361 -24.20 7.61 -28.66
CA ALA A 361 -25.24 8.02 -29.57
C ALA A 361 -24.68 8.12 -31.00
N GLY A 362 -25.37 7.54 -31.98
CA GLY A 362 -24.86 7.41 -33.35
C GLY A 362 -24.56 8.75 -34.05
N GLU A 363 -25.11 9.85 -33.53
CA GLU A 363 -24.89 11.21 -34.03
C GLU A 363 -23.59 11.84 -33.50
N SER A 364 -22.99 11.29 -32.45
CA SER A 364 -21.78 11.83 -31.80
C SER A 364 -20.50 11.70 -32.62
N TYR A 365 -20.54 10.99 -33.77
CA TYR A 365 -19.42 10.89 -34.71
C TYR A 365 -19.51 11.86 -35.90
N ALA A 366 -20.65 12.53 -36.06
CA ALA A 366 -20.86 13.52 -37.13
C ALA A 366 -20.47 14.94 -36.69
N ALA A 367 -20.60 15.26 -35.40
CA ALA A 367 -20.17 16.54 -34.86
C ALA A 367 -18.66 16.51 -34.54
N ALA A 368 -17.88 17.31 -35.27
CA ALA A 368 -16.45 17.51 -35.07
C ALA A 368 -16.08 18.20 -33.73
N ASP A 369 -17.06 18.54 -32.89
CA ASP A 369 -16.88 19.26 -31.64
C ASP A 369 -17.08 18.33 -30.43
N GLY A 370 -16.01 17.68 -29.98
CA GLY A 370 -16.11 16.82 -28.81
C GLY A 370 -14.84 16.09 -28.40
N VAL A 371 -13.68 16.75 -28.43
CA VAL A 371 -12.40 16.20 -27.93
C VAL A 371 -12.53 15.70 -26.47
N GLU A 372 -13.41 16.28 -25.67
CA GLU A 372 -13.72 15.84 -24.28
C GLU A 372 -14.67 14.64 -24.17
N ALA A 373 -15.49 14.34 -25.18
CA ALA A 373 -16.53 13.30 -25.10
C ALA A 373 -16.01 11.88 -25.42
N GLN A 374 -14.79 11.74 -25.93
CA GLN A 374 -14.26 10.49 -26.51
C GLN A 374 -13.09 9.88 -25.72
N GLY A 375 -12.87 10.26 -24.46
CA GLY A 375 -11.80 9.69 -23.61
C GLY A 375 -11.93 8.18 -23.34
N TYR A 376 -13.08 7.58 -23.67
CA TYR A 376 -13.28 6.13 -23.62
C TYR A 376 -12.48 5.37 -24.69
N LEU A 377 -12.17 6.00 -25.84
CA LEU A 377 -11.38 5.38 -26.92
C LEU A 377 -9.91 5.20 -26.53
N ASP A 378 -9.38 6.06 -25.65
CA ASP A 378 -7.95 6.03 -25.24
C ASP A 378 -7.56 4.76 -24.49
N HIS A 379 -8.54 4.04 -23.98
CA HIS A 379 -8.35 2.85 -23.17
C HIS A 379 -9.05 1.62 -23.75
N ALA A 380 -9.65 1.74 -24.95
CA ALA A 380 -10.33 0.63 -25.61
C ALA A 380 -9.34 -0.50 -25.93
N GLU A 381 -9.49 -1.65 -25.26
CA GLU A 381 -8.72 -2.85 -25.56
C GLU A 381 -9.34 -3.65 -26.70
N GLY A 382 -10.65 -3.48 -26.91
CA GLY A 382 -11.40 -4.05 -28.02
C GLY A 382 -12.53 -3.14 -28.46
N LEU A 383 -13.07 -3.40 -29.64
CA LEU A 383 -14.06 -2.54 -30.31
C LEU A 383 -15.14 -3.43 -30.93
N ILE A 384 -16.41 -3.04 -30.79
CA ILE A 384 -17.53 -3.64 -31.52
C ILE A 384 -17.95 -2.67 -32.62
N ILE A 385 -18.01 -3.13 -33.87
CA ILE A 385 -18.53 -2.37 -35.00
C ILE A 385 -19.83 -3.02 -35.44
N VAL A 386 -20.94 -2.31 -35.28
CA VAL A 386 -22.26 -2.74 -35.74
C VAL A 386 -22.52 -2.16 -37.12
N VAL A 387 -22.64 -3.05 -38.11
CA VAL A 387 -22.87 -2.72 -39.52
C VAL A 387 -24.33 -2.98 -39.87
N ASP A 388 -25.03 -1.94 -40.30
CA ASP A 388 -26.36 -2.09 -40.89
C ASP A 388 -26.21 -2.47 -42.37
N PRO A 389 -26.67 -3.65 -42.79
CA PRO A 389 -26.58 -4.05 -44.19
C PRO A 389 -27.39 -3.14 -45.11
N PHE A 390 -28.49 -2.55 -44.63
CA PHE A 390 -29.34 -1.65 -45.41
C PHE A 390 -28.79 -0.23 -45.52
N ALA A 391 -27.67 0.08 -44.84
CA ALA A 391 -26.94 1.32 -45.00
C ALA A 391 -25.75 1.20 -45.97
N VAL A 392 -25.48 0.00 -46.50
CA VAL A 392 -24.44 -0.24 -47.50
C VAL A 392 -25.02 0.01 -48.90
N ASP A 393 -24.43 0.96 -49.63
CA ASP A 393 -24.92 1.38 -50.95
C ASP A 393 -25.08 0.22 -51.94
N ALA A 394 -24.11 -0.70 -51.97
CA ALA A 394 -24.15 -1.86 -52.86
C ALA A 394 -25.34 -2.77 -52.56
N VAL A 395 -25.67 -2.96 -51.27
CA VAL A 395 -26.84 -3.75 -50.84
C VAL A 395 -28.11 -3.03 -51.27
N VAL A 396 -28.27 -1.74 -50.97
CA VAL A 396 -29.46 -0.96 -51.33
C VAL A 396 -29.72 -0.96 -52.84
N ARG A 397 -28.67 -0.86 -53.65
CA ARG A 397 -28.76 -0.90 -55.13
C ARG A 397 -29.15 -2.27 -55.67
N SER A 398 -28.78 -3.34 -54.96
CA SER A 398 -29.09 -4.72 -55.36
C SER A 398 -30.51 -5.16 -55.01
N LEU A 399 -31.19 -4.47 -54.09
CA LEU A 399 -32.56 -4.81 -53.68
C LEU A 399 -33.56 -4.51 -54.81
N THR A 400 -34.47 -5.45 -55.03
CA THR A 400 -35.65 -5.23 -55.87
C THR A 400 -36.65 -4.30 -55.17
N GLN A 401 -37.62 -3.75 -55.92
CA GLN A 401 -38.63 -2.88 -55.34
C GLN A 401 -39.47 -3.58 -54.27
N ALA A 402 -39.87 -4.83 -54.53
CA ALA A 402 -40.62 -5.65 -53.58
C ALA A 402 -39.83 -5.92 -52.28
N GLU A 403 -38.52 -6.18 -52.38
CA GLU A 403 -37.66 -6.35 -51.21
C GLU A 403 -37.48 -5.05 -50.41
N ARG A 404 -37.33 -3.91 -51.10
CA ARG A 404 -37.27 -2.60 -50.45
C ARG A 404 -38.54 -2.28 -49.67
N ASP A 405 -39.70 -2.60 -50.23
CA ASP A 405 -40.98 -2.38 -49.56
C ASP A 405 -41.16 -3.35 -48.37
N ALA A 406 -40.70 -4.59 -48.49
CA ALA A 406 -40.73 -5.59 -47.41
C ALA A 406 -39.80 -5.28 -46.24
N THR A 407 -38.64 -4.65 -46.47
CA THR A 407 -37.66 -4.31 -45.42
C THR A 407 -37.77 -2.88 -44.90
N ARG A 408 -38.68 -2.07 -45.45
CA ARG A 408 -38.81 -0.62 -45.16
C ARG A 408 -38.99 -0.28 -43.69
N THR A 409 -39.71 -1.11 -42.94
CA THR A 409 -39.94 -0.95 -41.50
C THR A 409 -38.70 -1.23 -40.66
N VAL A 410 -37.77 -2.05 -41.17
CA VAL A 410 -36.54 -2.49 -40.47
C VAL A 410 -35.32 -1.66 -40.90
N ALA A 411 -35.23 -1.31 -42.18
CA ALA A 411 -34.16 -0.46 -42.74
C ALA A 411 -34.24 0.99 -42.24
N GLY A 412 -35.45 1.48 -41.91
CA GLY A 412 -35.67 2.88 -41.59
C GLY A 412 -35.54 3.79 -42.83
N PRO A 413 -35.61 5.13 -42.68
CA PRO A 413 -35.38 6.04 -43.79
C PRO A 413 -33.93 5.90 -44.27
N VAL A 414 -33.74 5.72 -45.59
CA VAL A 414 -32.42 5.68 -46.24
C VAL A 414 -31.65 6.93 -45.83
N GLY A 415 -30.60 6.73 -45.04
CA GLY A 415 -29.85 7.82 -44.41
C GLY A 415 -28.99 8.61 -45.40
N THR A 416 -28.62 9.83 -44.99
CA THR A 416 -27.61 10.66 -45.64
C THR A 416 -26.25 9.95 -45.69
N ALA A 417 -25.32 10.41 -46.55
CA ALA A 417 -23.96 9.84 -46.66
C ALA A 417 -23.20 9.74 -45.31
N GLU A 418 -23.57 10.56 -44.33
CA GLU A 418 -23.01 10.54 -42.96
C GLU A 418 -23.35 9.26 -42.17
N ALA A 419 -24.45 8.59 -42.52
CA ALA A 419 -24.92 7.35 -41.92
C ALA A 419 -24.30 6.08 -42.55
N GLN A 420 -23.54 6.24 -43.64
CA GLN A 420 -22.90 5.11 -44.32
C GLN A 420 -21.84 4.46 -43.41
N PRO A 421 -21.85 3.12 -43.25
CA PRO A 421 -20.92 2.41 -42.37
C PRO A 421 -19.44 2.68 -42.71
N GLU A 422 -19.12 2.89 -43.99
CA GLU A 422 -17.77 3.11 -44.51
C GLU A 422 -17.15 4.41 -43.95
N GLY A 423 -17.93 5.50 -43.98
CA GLY A 423 -17.51 6.79 -43.45
C GLY A 423 -17.32 6.77 -41.94
N VAL A 424 -18.09 5.95 -41.21
CA VAL A 424 -17.95 5.77 -39.76
C VAL A 424 -16.63 5.07 -39.42
N VAL A 425 -16.28 3.99 -40.13
CA VAL A 425 -15.03 3.25 -39.91
C VAL A 425 -13.81 4.11 -40.26
N GLY A 426 -13.84 4.82 -41.39
CA GLY A 426 -12.76 5.74 -41.78
C GLY A 426 -12.52 6.81 -40.72
N ARG A 427 -13.57 7.53 -40.31
CA ARG A 427 -13.48 8.57 -39.26
C ARG A 427 -12.99 8.02 -37.93
N LEU A 428 -13.43 6.83 -37.53
CA LEU A 428 -12.97 6.19 -36.30
C LEU A 428 -11.45 5.96 -36.33
N PHE A 429 -10.92 5.42 -37.44
CA PHE A 429 -9.48 5.20 -37.55
C PHE A 429 -8.68 6.48 -37.69
N ASP A 430 -9.22 7.52 -38.33
CA ASP A 430 -8.59 8.84 -38.36
C ASP A 430 -8.55 9.47 -36.96
N LEU A 431 -9.61 9.30 -36.16
CA LEU A 431 -9.64 9.70 -34.75
C LEU A 431 -8.63 8.92 -33.90
N LEU A 432 -8.47 7.61 -34.14
CA LEU A 432 -7.47 6.80 -33.46
C LEU A 432 -6.05 7.22 -33.87
N ARG A 433 -5.78 7.47 -35.16
CA ARG A 433 -4.46 7.84 -35.69
C ARG A 433 -4.01 9.25 -35.32
N SER A 434 -4.95 10.20 -35.26
CA SER A 434 -4.65 11.59 -34.86
C SER A 434 -4.27 11.73 -33.39
N ARG A 435 -4.39 10.67 -32.59
CA ARG A 435 -3.95 10.63 -31.18
C ARG A 435 -2.56 10.01 -31.04
N SER A 436 -1.71 10.69 -30.27
CA SER A 436 -0.34 10.25 -29.99
C SER A 436 -0.32 8.97 -29.14
N GLY A 437 0.39 7.94 -29.62
CA GLY A 437 0.54 6.67 -28.91
C GLY A 437 -0.54 5.62 -29.20
N ALA A 438 -1.32 5.78 -30.27
CA ALA A 438 -2.30 4.80 -30.72
C ALA A 438 -1.64 3.45 -31.06
N THR A 439 -1.67 2.53 -30.10
CA THR A 439 -1.35 1.13 -30.34
C THR A 439 -2.46 0.48 -31.17
N LYS A 440 -2.10 -0.50 -32.01
CA LYS A 440 -3.09 -1.35 -32.71
C LYS A 440 -4.13 -1.86 -31.71
N LEU A 441 -5.41 -1.83 -32.10
CA LEU A 441 -6.47 -2.42 -31.31
C LEU A 441 -6.20 -3.92 -31.17
N ARG A 442 -6.42 -4.49 -29.98
CA ARG A 442 -6.15 -5.92 -29.78
C ARG A 442 -7.16 -6.77 -30.54
N ARG A 443 -8.45 -6.47 -30.39
CA ARG A 443 -9.55 -7.24 -30.96
C ARG A 443 -10.67 -6.34 -31.49
N ILE A 444 -11.15 -6.60 -32.70
CA ILE A 444 -12.32 -5.93 -33.26
C ILE A 444 -13.38 -6.96 -33.63
N ALA A 445 -14.60 -6.82 -33.10
CA ALA A 445 -15.74 -7.63 -33.51
C ALA A 445 -16.62 -6.83 -34.47
N VAL A 446 -16.81 -7.33 -35.68
CA VAL A 446 -17.73 -6.77 -36.66
C VAL A 446 -19.03 -7.56 -36.57
N VAL A 447 -20.13 -6.88 -36.25
CA VAL A 447 -21.46 -7.46 -36.10
C VAL A 447 -22.35 -6.92 -37.20
N VAL A 448 -22.80 -7.77 -38.11
CA VAL A 448 -23.82 -7.41 -39.10
C VAL A 448 -25.19 -7.53 -38.44
N SER A 449 -25.91 -6.42 -38.30
CA SER A 449 -27.23 -6.38 -37.67
C SER A 449 -28.36 -6.67 -38.66
N LYS A 450 -29.59 -6.82 -38.15
CA LYS A 450 -30.82 -6.97 -38.94
C LYS A 450 -30.76 -8.15 -39.93
N THR A 451 -30.02 -9.19 -39.57
CA THR A 451 -29.81 -10.33 -40.47
C THR A 451 -31.10 -11.11 -40.75
N ASP A 452 -32.07 -11.06 -39.84
CA ASP A 452 -33.44 -11.60 -39.97
C ASP A 452 -34.23 -10.95 -41.13
N ALA A 453 -34.01 -9.65 -41.35
CA ALA A 453 -34.60 -8.95 -42.50
C ALA A 453 -33.77 -9.14 -43.77
N LEU A 454 -32.44 -9.24 -43.63
CA LEU A 454 -31.53 -9.42 -44.74
C LEU A 454 -31.71 -10.80 -45.40
N GLU A 455 -31.87 -11.88 -44.63
CA GLU A 455 -32.09 -13.25 -45.12
C GLU A 455 -33.32 -13.39 -46.03
N LYS A 456 -34.32 -12.52 -45.86
CA LYS A 456 -35.52 -12.47 -46.70
C LYS A 456 -35.28 -11.90 -48.10
N THR A 457 -34.07 -11.36 -48.35
CA THR A 457 -33.67 -10.76 -49.62
C THR A 457 -32.75 -11.67 -50.41
N ALA A 458 -32.70 -11.50 -51.74
CA ALA A 458 -31.86 -12.29 -52.62
C ALA A 458 -30.36 -12.16 -52.29
N ILE A 459 -29.90 -10.97 -51.89
CA ILE A 459 -28.51 -10.72 -51.54
C ILE A 459 -28.12 -11.21 -50.14
N GLY A 460 -29.10 -11.38 -49.25
CA GLY A 460 -28.89 -11.85 -47.88
C GLY A 460 -28.98 -13.35 -47.70
N ARG A 461 -29.60 -14.08 -48.64
CA ARG A 461 -29.70 -15.55 -48.59
C ARG A 461 -28.34 -16.27 -48.54
N SER A 462 -27.29 -15.65 -49.06
CA SER A 462 -25.93 -16.20 -49.00
C SER A 462 -25.28 -16.07 -47.62
N LEU A 463 -25.81 -15.19 -46.76
CA LEU A 463 -25.32 -15.00 -45.40
C LEU A 463 -25.92 -16.04 -44.45
N GLY A 464 -27.24 -16.28 -44.49
CA GLY A 464 -27.91 -17.25 -43.60
C GLY A 464 -27.53 -17.15 -42.11
N ALA A 465 -27.94 -18.16 -41.33
CA ALA A 465 -27.63 -18.22 -39.89
C ALA A 465 -26.16 -18.60 -39.61
N ASP A 466 -25.52 -19.34 -40.53
CA ASP A 466 -24.17 -19.93 -40.39
C ASP A 466 -23.17 -19.50 -41.48
N GLY A 467 -23.57 -18.62 -42.40
CA GLY A 467 -22.69 -18.24 -43.51
C GLY A 467 -21.56 -17.32 -43.07
N ASP A 468 -20.50 -17.32 -43.88
CA ASP A 468 -19.32 -16.53 -43.62
C ASP A 468 -19.57 -15.03 -43.86
N VAL A 469 -19.76 -14.32 -42.74
CA VAL A 469 -19.96 -12.87 -42.69
C VAL A 469 -18.81 -12.11 -43.37
N GLN A 470 -17.57 -12.58 -43.24
CA GLN A 470 -16.42 -11.93 -43.87
C GLN A 470 -16.49 -12.01 -45.39
N SER A 471 -16.76 -13.22 -45.92
CA SER A 471 -16.94 -13.42 -47.35
C SER A 471 -18.11 -12.61 -47.90
N TRP A 472 -19.22 -12.53 -47.16
CA TRP A 472 -20.36 -11.71 -47.56
C TRP A 472 -20.02 -10.22 -47.62
N LEU A 473 -19.34 -9.67 -46.59
CA LEU A 473 -18.89 -8.27 -46.57
C LEU A 473 -17.96 -7.95 -47.75
N ASN A 474 -17.09 -8.90 -48.13
CA ASN A 474 -16.24 -8.75 -49.31
C ASN A 474 -17.05 -8.70 -50.62
N GLN A 475 -18.12 -9.51 -50.72
CA GLN A 475 -19.01 -9.52 -51.90
C GLN A 475 -19.83 -8.24 -52.03
N VAL A 476 -20.29 -7.67 -50.91
CA VAL A 476 -21.14 -6.46 -50.92
C VAL A 476 -20.34 -5.15 -50.98
N GLY A 477 -19.10 -5.19 -51.46
CA GLY A 477 -18.27 -4.00 -51.69
C GLY A 477 -17.57 -3.46 -50.44
N TRP A 478 -17.67 -4.13 -49.29
CA TRP A 478 -17.07 -3.70 -48.02
C TRP A 478 -15.65 -4.22 -47.79
N GLY A 479 -15.04 -4.87 -48.78
CA GLY A 479 -13.73 -5.53 -48.65
C GLY A 479 -12.56 -4.59 -48.34
N ASN A 480 -12.62 -3.33 -48.77
CA ASN A 480 -11.60 -2.34 -48.39
C ASN A 480 -11.63 -2.04 -46.88
N ASN A 481 -12.82 -1.98 -46.28
CA ASN A 481 -12.98 -1.78 -44.84
C ASN A 481 -12.53 -3.02 -44.06
N VAL A 482 -12.83 -4.23 -44.55
CA VAL A 482 -12.33 -5.49 -43.99
C VAL A 482 -10.81 -5.47 -43.89
N ARG A 483 -10.12 -5.13 -44.99
CA ARG A 483 -8.64 -5.01 -45.00
C ARG A 483 -8.14 -3.91 -44.07
N LEU A 484 -8.83 -2.75 -44.02
CA LEU A 484 -8.47 -1.66 -43.11
C LEU A 484 -8.56 -2.12 -41.64
N LEU A 485 -9.59 -2.87 -41.28
CA LEU A 485 -9.77 -3.42 -39.93
C LEU A 485 -8.64 -4.40 -39.59
N GLU A 486 -8.34 -5.34 -40.47
CA GLU A 486 -7.27 -6.33 -40.30
C GLU A 486 -5.88 -5.70 -40.20
N GLN A 487 -5.63 -4.60 -40.89
CA GLN A 487 -4.35 -3.88 -40.81
C GLN A 487 -4.15 -3.16 -39.46
N ASN A 488 -5.23 -2.61 -38.89
CA ASN A 488 -5.17 -1.78 -37.68
C ASN A 488 -5.52 -2.57 -36.38
N ALA A 489 -5.96 -3.81 -36.49
CA ALA A 489 -6.20 -4.73 -35.37
C ALA A 489 -5.17 -5.86 -35.30
N THR A 490 -5.08 -6.55 -34.15
CA THR A 490 -4.32 -7.82 -34.04
C THR A 490 -5.17 -9.01 -34.45
N GLU A 491 -6.44 -9.02 -34.04
CA GLU A 491 -7.43 -10.05 -34.39
C GLU A 491 -8.75 -9.35 -34.76
N VAL A 492 -9.44 -9.87 -35.78
CA VAL A 492 -10.79 -9.41 -36.20
C VAL A 492 -11.72 -10.61 -36.24
N GLY A 493 -12.90 -10.49 -35.65
CA GLY A 493 -13.96 -11.50 -35.67
C GLY A 493 -15.21 -10.94 -36.35
N TYR A 494 -15.91 -11.76 -37.12
CA TYR A 494 -17.11 -11.39 -37.86
C TYR A 494 -18.29 -12.21 -37.35
N PHE A 495 -19.41 -11.54 -37.04
CA PHE A 495 -20.57 -12.13 -36.38
C PHE A 495 -21.86 -11.57 -36.97
N ASN A 496 -22.95 -12.32 -36.84
CA ASN A 496 -24.31 -11.90 -37.18
C ASN A 496 -25.10 -11.51 -35.93
N SER A 497 -26.08 -10.62 -36.11
CA SER A 497 -27.06 -10.24 -35.10
C SER A 497 -28.43 -10.09 -35.76
N ALA A 498 -29.42 -10.77 -35.19
CA ALA A 498 -30.81 -10.80 -35.64
C ALA A 498 -31.70 -11.17 -34.47
N LEU A 499 -32.89 -10.57 -34.37
CA LEU A 499 -33.77 -10.67 -33.20
C LEU A 499 -34.17 -12.11 -32.82
N ASP A 500 -34.13 -13.04 -33.77
CA ASP A 500 -34.51 -14.45 -33.63
C ASP A 500 -33.33 -15.41 -33.41
N LEU A 501 -32.09 -14.90 -33.35
CA LEU A 501 -30.92 -15.73 -33.03
C LEU A 501 -31.01 -16.28 -31.60
N ALA A 502 -30.43 -17.46 -31.40
CA ALA A 502 -30.27 -18.04 -30.08
C ALA A 502 -29.32 -17.18 -29.21
N ASP A 503 -29.55 -17.19 -27.89
CA ASP A 503 -28.82 -16.37 -26.91
C ASP A 503 -27.29 -16.57 -27.00
N ASP A 504 -26.82 -17.76 -27.34
CA ASP A 504 -25.40 -18.10 -27.49
C ASP A 504 -24.68 -17.26 -28.57
N ARG A 505 -25.35 -16.96 -29.69
CA ARG A 505 -24.77 -16.16 -30.78
C ARG A 505 -24.49 -14.71 -30.40
N TYR A 506 -25.32 -14.12 -29.54
CA TYR A 506 -25.06 -12.77 -29.03
C TYR A 506 -23.89 -12.71 -28.03
N LEU A 507 -23.52 -13.86 -27.46
CA LEU A 507 -22.40 -13.96 -26.52
C LEU A 507 -21.06 -14.12 -27.21
N GLU A 508 -21.02 -14.74 -28.39
CA GLU A 508 -19.77 -14.97 -29.12
C GLU A 508 -18.93 -13.70 -29.29
N PRO A 509 -19.48 -12.54 -29.72
CA PRO A 509 -18.70 -11.31 -29.84
C PRO A 509 -18.12 -10.83 -28.50
N LEU A 510 -18.92 -10.89 -27.43
CA LEU A 510 -18.50 -10.45 -26.09
C LEU A 510 -17.45 -11.39 -25.50
N GLN A 511 -17.64 -12.70 -25.62
CA GLN A 511 -16.71 -13.74 -25.18
C GLN A 511 -15.38 -13.62 -25.91
N TRP A 512 -15.43 -13.45 -27.24
CA TRP A 512 -14.26 -13.31 -28.08
C TRP A 512 -13.48 -12.01 -27.76
N LEU A 513 -14.16 -10.87 -27.64
CA LEU A 513 -13.53 -9.59 -27.29
C LEU A 513 -12.90 -9.62 -25.90
N ALA A 514 -13.64 -10.13 -24.92
CA ALA A 514 -13.18 -10.20 -23.53
C ALA A 514 -12.12 -11.29 -23.30
N GLY A 515 -11.99 -12.25 -24.24
CA GLY A 515 -11.16 -13.44 -24.07
C GLY A 515 -11.67 -14.34 -22.95
N ILE A 516 -13.00 -14.39 -22.82
CA ILE A 516 -13.73 -15.13 -21.79
C ILE A 516 -14.33 -16.37 -22.46
N SER A 517 -14.07 -17.56 -21.92
CA SER A 517 -14.81 -18.78 -22.26
C SER A 517 -15.79 -19.10 -21.13
N VAL A 518 -17.09 -19.12 -21.42
CA VAL A 518 -18.17 -19.38 -20.44
C VAL A 518 -18.46 -20.89 -20.31
N ASN A 519 -17.60 -21.77 -20.83
CA ASN A 519 -17.81 -23.23 -20.82
C ASN A 519 -17.22 -23.94 -19.59
N GLY A 520 -16.72 -23.18 -18.60
CA GLY A 520 -16.08 -23.72 -17.40
C GLY A 520 -17.07 -23.91 -16.24
N ASN A 521 -16.74 -24.83 -15.33
CA ASN A 521 -17.43 -24.98 -14.05
C ASN A 521 -17.10 -23.74 -13.18
N VAL A 522 -18.06 -22.83 -13.04
CA VAL A 522 -17.87 -21.53 -12.38
C VAL A 522 -18.25 -21.62 -10.91
N GLN A 523 -17.37 -21.14 -10.03
CA GLN A 523 -17.77 -20.81 -8.67
C GLN A 523 -18.35 -19.39 -8.65
N PRO A 524 -19.55 -19.19 -8.08
CA PRO A 524 -20.12 -17.86 -7.96
C PRO A 524 -19.10 -16.94 -7.31
N PRO A 525 -18.96 -15.71 -7.82
CA PRO A 525 -18.15 -14.71 -7.14
C PRO A 525 -18.68 -14.57 -5.71
N LYS A 526 -17.91 -15.04 -4.72
CA LYS A 526 -18.24 -14.81 -3.31
C LYS A 526 -18.30 -13.30 -3.10
N GLU A 527 -19.52 -12.79 -2.95
CA GLU A 527 -19.78 -11.46 -2.43
C GLU A 527 -19.09 -11.43 -1.07
N ASN A 528 -17.98 -10.70 -1.01
CA ASN A 528 -17.26 -10.60 0.25
C ASN A 528 -18.03 -9.58 1.07
N PRO A 529 -18.44 -9.91 2.30
CA PRO A 529 -19.11 -8.93 3.13
C PRO A 529 -18.21 -7.68 3.27
N PRO A 530 -18.82 -6.49 3.38
CA PRO A 530 -18.09 -5.26 3.65
C PRO A 530 -17.09 -5.47 4.79
N LEU A 531 -15.93 -4.84 4.70
CA LEU A 531 -14.92 -4.98 5.74
C LEU A 531 -15.48 -4.50 7.08
N GLU A 532 -15.72 -5.43 8.01
CA GLU A 532 -16.05 -5.06 9.38
C GLU A 532 -14.83 -4.38 10.03
N PRO A 533 -15.01 -3.20 10.64
CA PRO A 533 -13.91 -2.47 11.25
C PRO A 533 -13.36 -3.24 12.46
N LYS A 534 -12.17 -3.84 12.32
CA LYS A 534 -11.43 -4.42 13.46
C LYS A 534 -10.66 -3.33 14.21
N GLY A 535 -10.89 -3.24 15.52
CA GLY A 535 -10.17 -2.37 16.47
C GLY A 535 -11.08 -1.92 17.61
N ASP A 536 -10.57 -1.67 18.81
CA ASP A 536 -11.36 -1.05 19.89
C ASP A 536 -11.39 0.49 19.74
N LYS A 537 -12.24 1.17 20.52
CA LYS A 537 -12.28 2.64 20.57
C LYS A 537 -10.94 3.16 21.12
N VAL A 538 -10.28 4.05 20.37
CA VAL A 538 -9.13 4.89 20.78
C VAL A 538 -8.07 4.14 21.59
N THR A 539 -7.58 3.01 21.08
CA THR A 539 -6.43 2.31 21.65
C THR A 539 -5.18 2.54 20.82
N VAL A 540 -4.03 2.65 21.49
CA VAL A 540 -2.69 2.71 20.86
C VAL A 540 -2.55 1.62 19.78
N PRO A 541 -2.08 1.96 18.56
CA PRO A 541 -1.90 1.00 17.47
C PRO A 541 -1.11 -0.24 17.92
N HIS A 542 -1.44 -1.42 17.37
CA HIS A 542 -0.77 -2.66 17.77
C HIS A 542 0.74 -2.61 17.51
N GLY A 543 1.15 -2.00 16.39
CA GLY A 543 2.57 -1.81 16.06
C GLY A 543 3.33 -0.97 17.09
N TYR A 544 2.68 0.02 17.69
CA TYR A 544 3.27 0.86 18.74
C TYR A 544 3.43 0.09 20.05
N ARG A 545 2.43 -0.73 20.43
CA ARG A 545 2.51 -1.57 21.63
C ARG A 545 3.64 -2.59 21.54
N LEU A 546 3.74 -3.26 20.39
CA LEU A 546 4.80 -4.23 20.14
C LEU A 546 6.18 -3.56 20.08
N GLY A 547 6.29 -2.43 19.37
CA GLY A 547 7.52 -1.64 19.29
C GLY A 547 8.01 -1.18 20.66
N ARG A 548 7.16 -0.56 21.48
CA ARG A 548 7.51 -0.15 22.84
C ARG A 548 7.89 -1.32 23.74
N GLY A 549 7.22 -2.47 23.62
CA GLY A 549 7.56 -3.68 24.36
C GLY A 549 8.95 -4.23 24.01
N VAL A 550 9.29 -4.29 22.72
CA VAL A 550 10.63 -4.72 22.26
C VAL A 550 11.70 -3.75 22.73
N THR A 551 11.48 -2.43 22.62
CA THR A 551 12.40 -1.41 23.12
C THR A 551 12.60 -1.55 24.64
N LEU A 552 11.52 -1.73 25.40
CA LEU A 552 11.56 -1.89 26.86
C LEU A 552 12.42 -3.09 27.27
N VAL A 553 12.14 -4.27 26.71
CA VAL A 553 12.87 -5.50 27.02
C VAL A 553 14.36 -5.34 26.66
N THR A 554 14.66 -4.78 25.49
CA THR A 554 16.04 -4.56 25.07
C THR A 554 16.78 -3.61 26.01
N SER A 555 16.21 -2.44 26.32
CA SER A 555 16.82 -1.47 27.22
C SER A 555 17.04 -2.05 28.63
N LEU A 556 16.10 -2.84 29.15
CA LEU A 556 16.25 -3.53 30.44
C LEU A 556 17.37 -4.57 30.41
N THR A 557 17.42 -5.43 29.38
CA THR A 557 18.47 -6.44 29.24
C THR A 557 19.86 -5.82 29.07
N ALA A 558 19.99 -4.76 28.28
CA ALA A 558 21.24 -4.02 28.12
C ALA A 558 21.68 -3.34 29.42
N GLY A 559 20.73 -2.78 30.19
CA GLY A 559 21.02 -2.21 31.51
C GLY A 559 21.52 -3.24 32.51
N VAL A 560 20.88 -4.42 32.59
CA VAL A 560 21.35 -5.53 33.45
C VAL A 560 22.73 -6.03 33.02
N ALA A 561 22.98 -6.16 31.72
CA ALA A 561 24.30 -6.53 31.22
C ALA A 561 25.37 -5.50 31.63
N ALA A 562 25.07 -4.20 31.49
CA ALA A 562 25.98 -3.13 31.89
C ALA A 562 26.28 -3.13 33.39
N THR A 563 25.28 -3.40 34.26
CA THR A 563 25.52 -3.50 35.71
C THR A 563 26.37 -4.72 36.07
N THR A 564 26.15 -5.87 35.42
CA THR A 564 26.97 -7.08 35.65
C THR A 564 28.41 -6.90 35.19
N LEU A 565 28.65 -6.25 34.05
CA LEU A 565 30.00 -5.94 33.56
C LEU A 565 30.71 -4.91 34.43
N ALA A 566 30.01 -3.88 34.90
CA ALA A 566 30.57 -2.90 35.84
C ALA A 566 30.97 -3.56 37.16
N ALA A 567 30.13 -4.44 37.71
CA ALA A 567 30.46 -5.19 38.92
C ALA A 567 31.63 -6.17 38.69
N GLY A 568 31.64 -6.92 37.58
CA GLY A 568 32.67 -7.91 37.28
C GLY A 568 34.03 -7.32 36.93
N GLY A 569 34.08 -6.25 36.13
CA GLY A 569 35.33 -5.59 35.75
C GLY A 569 36.04 -4.92 36.92
N ILE A 570 35.28 -4.40 37.88
CA ILE A 570 35.82 -3.81 39.10
C ILE A 570 36.39 -4.91 40.02
N ILE A 571 35.69 -6.03 40.18
CA ILE A 571 36.20 -7.19 40.95
C ILE A 571 37.45 -7.80 40.29
N GLY A 572 37.47 -7.90 38.96
CA GLY A 572 38.61 -8.39 38.18
C GLY A 572 39.84 -7.48 38.26
N GLY A 573 39.65 -6.17 38.23
CA GLY A 573 40.75 -5.19 38.37
C GLY A 573 41.36 -5.18 39.78
N ILE A 574 40.54 -5.38 40.81
CA ILE A 574 41.03 -5.50 42.20
C ILE A 574 41.84 -6.79 42.37
N THR A 575 41.34 -7.92 41.86
CA THR A 575 42.03 -9.22 41.97
C THR A 575 43.33 -9.28 41.17
N GLY A 576 43.36 -8.73 39.95
CA GLY A 576 44.58 -8.66 39.13
C GLY A 576 45.67 -7.76 39.74
N ALA A 577 45.30 -6.65 40.36
CA ALA A 577 46.25 -5.77 41.06
C ALA A 577 46.87 -6.41 42.32
N PHE A 578 46.18 -7.37 42.95
CA PHE A 578 46.75 -8.16 44.04
C PHE A 578 47.70 -9.26 43.51
N ASP A 579 47.41 -9.85 42.34
CA ASP A 579 48.19 -10.97 41.78
C ASP A 579 49.56 -10.52 41.21
N GLU A 580 49.62 -9.32 40.60
CA GLU A 580 50.88 -8.72 40.11
C GLU A 580 51.87 -8.37 41.25
N SER A 581 51.37 -8.21 42.48
CA SER A 581 52.20 -7.96 43.66
C SER A 581 52.79 -9.22 44.31
N ALA A 582 52.42 -10.41 43.82
CA ALA A 582 52.79 -11.70 44.42
C ALA A 582 53.87 -12.49 43.64
N SER A 583 54.46 -11.97 42.55
CA SER A 583 55.57 -12.65 41.87
C SER A 583 56.92 -12.40 42.57
N PRO A 584 57.61 -13.44 43.10
CA PRO A 584 58.96 -13.27 43.61
C PRO A 584 59.95 -13.34 42.45
N SER A 585 60.83 -12.34 42.36
CA SER A 585 61.99 -12.31 41.49
C SER A 585 62.92 -13.50 41.79
N THR A 586 62.91 -14.52 40.93
CA THR A 586 63.91 -15.57 40.93
C THR A 586 65.24 -15.00 40.44
N LEU A 587 66.20 -14.92 41.35
CA LEU A 587 67.64 -14.82 41.10
C LEU A 587 68.08 -15.89 40.09
N ASP A 588 68.68 -15.48 38.97
CA ASP A 588 69.43 -16.39 38.10
C ASP A 588 70.94 -16.18 38.30
N SER A 589 71.53 -17.12 39.02
CA SER A 589 72.96 -17.35 39.15
C SER A 589 73.39 -18.41 38.15
N SER A 590 73.97 -18.04 37.00
CA SER A 590 75.01 -18.81 36.29
C SER A 590 75.34 -18.24 34.89
N ARG A 591 76.46 -17.53 34.76
CA ARG A 591 77.19 -17.44 33.48
C ARG A 591 78.69 -17.49 33.73
N VAL A 592 79.26 -18.69 33.62
CA VAL A 592 80.68 -18.95 33.39
C VAL A 592 80.78 -20.00 32.28
N VAL A 593 81.70 -19.76 31.34
CA VAL A 593 82.12 -20.54 30.16
C VAL A 593 81.12 -20.49 28.98
N GLY A 594 81.44 -20.06 27.76
CA GLY A 594 82.71 -19.72 27.09
C GLY A 594 82.72 -20.33 25.69
N ARG A 595 82.96 -19.56 24.61
CA ARG A 595 83.63 -20.01 23.37
C ARG A 595 83.83 -18.87 22.33
N SER A 596 85.05 -18.81 21.77
CA SER A 596 85.50 -18.32 20.44
C SER A 596 85.04 -16.93 19.99
N ASP A 597 85.91 -15.96 19.69
CA ASP A 597 87.28 -15.98 19.13
C ASP A 597 88.18 -14.89 19.75
#